data_AF-A0A7G8WRC2-F1
#
_entry.id   AF-A0A7G8WRC2-F1
#
_cell.length_a   1.000
_cell.length_b   1.000
_cell.length_c   1.000
_cell.angle_alpha   90.00
_cell.angle_beta   90.00
_cell.angle_gamma   90.00
#
_symmetry.space_group_name_H-M   'P 1'
#
loop_
_entity.id
_entity.type
_entity.pdbx_description
1 polymer ?
#
loop_
_entity_poly.entity_id
_entity_poly.type
_entity_poly.pdbx_seq_one_letter_code
_entity_poly.pdbx_strand_id
1 'polypeptide(L)'
;MSDQARAKPTADWTKAVRTYAGDPYAASFLASIQQNASSGIHGSGQIAVNVTVTSVAAQKIVITGCVDTSAVKIVDSTGKSIKAPNQPGSYWRFPQTVTLYKYAVKDAPKSGGWLVSEIKSNLQKSC
;
A
#
# COMPACT_ATOMS: atom_id res chain seq x y z
N MET A 1 -1.81 -7.00 -4.04
CA MET A 1 -3.15 -6.39 -3.92
C MET A 1 -3.17 -4.89 -4.21
N SER A 2 -2.21 -4.08 -3.74
CA SER A 2 -2.25 -2.61 -3.90
C SER A 2 -2.45 -2.16 -5.35
N ASP A 3 -1.64 -2.67 -6.27
CA ASP A 3 -1.69 -2.24 -7.68
C ASP A 3 -3.01 -2.64 -8.35
N GLN A 4 -3.50 -3.84 -8.07
CA GLN A 4 -4.79 -4.32 -8.59
C GLN A 4 -5.95 -3.46 -8.08
N ALA A 5 -5.91 -3.05 -6.82
CA ALA A 5 -6.93 -2.20 -6.22
C ALA A 5 -6.90 -0.78 -6.78
N ARG A 6 -5.71 -0.23 -7.04
CA ARG A 6 -5.54 1.05 -7.72
C ARG A 6 -5.99 0.99 -9.19
N ALA A 7 -5.81 -0.14 -9.86
CA ALA A 7 -6.21 -0.33 -11.26
C ALA A 7 -7.72 -0.53 -11.42
N LYS A 8 -8.40 -1.16 -10.45
CA LYS A 8 -9.86 -1.36 -10.45
C LYS A 8 -10.48 -0.79 -9.17
N PRO A 9 -10.47 0.53 -8.99
CA PRO A 9 -10.87 1.14 -7.73
C PRO A 9 -12.38 1.03 -7.44
N THR A 10 -13.20 0.71 -8.45
CA THR A 10 -14.65 0.50 -8.31
C THR A 10 -15.04 -0.90 -7.84
N ALA A 11 -14.10 -1.85 -7.78
CA ALA A 11 -14.38 -3.20 -7.28
C ALA A 11 -14.42 -3.23 -5.73
N ASP A 12 -15.12 -4.20 -5.15
CA ASP A 12 -15.11 -4.39 -3.70
C ASP A 12 -13.80 -5.06 -3.25
N TRP A 13 -12.94 -4.28 -2.60
CA TRP A 13 -11.66 -4.72 -2.06
C TRP A 13 -11.71 -5.05 -0.57
N THR A 14 -12.86 -4.94 0.08
CA THR A 14 -13.00 -5.01 1.55
C THR A 14 -12.42 -6.31 2.11
N LYS A 15 -12.84 -7.45 1.56
CA LYS A 15 -12.37 -8.77 2.01
C LYS A 15 -10.86 -8.94 1.78
N ALA A 16 -10.38 -8.59 0.59
CA ALA A 16 -8.97 -8.74 0.24
C ALA A 16 -8.06 -7.87 1.13
N VAL A 17 -8.43 -6.61 1.36
CA VAL A 17 -7.68 -5.70 2.22
C VAL A 17 -7.70 -6.19 3.67
N ARG A 18 -8.88 -6.51 4.22
CA ARG A 18 -9.01 -6.96 5.62
C ARG A 18 -8.36 -8.33 5.89
N THR A 19 -8.03 -9.09 4.86
CA THR A 19 -7.23 -10.33 5.01
C THR A 19 -5.78 -10.04 5.40
N TYR A 20 -5.22 -8.90 4.95
CA TYR A 20 -3.79 -8.59 5.11
C TYR A 20 -3.50 -7.31 5.92
N ALA A 21 -4.52 -6.48 6.17
CA ALA A 21 -4.40 -5.21 6.85
C ALA A 21 -5.39 -5.11 8.01
N GLY A 22 -4.91 -4.53 9.12
CA GLY A 22 -5.73 -4.18 10.28
C GLY A 22 -6.03 -2.67 10.30
N ASP A 23 -6.99 -2.29 11.13
CA ASP A 23 -7.31 -0.88 11.36
C ASP A 23 -6.22 -0.20 12.23
N PRO A 24 -5.92 1.09 12.00
CA PRO A 24 -6.61 2.02 11.09
C PRO A 24 -6.18 1.95 9.62
N TYR A 25 -5.07 1.26 9.30
CA TYR A 25 -4.50 1.25 7.96
C TYR A 25 -5.46 0.68 6.90
N ALA A 26 -6.16 -0.42 7.20
CA ALA A 26 -7.15 -1.02 6.30
C ALA A 26 -8.25 -0.01 5.91
N ALA A 27 -8.86 0.65 6.90
CA ALA A 27 -9.87 1.68 6.67
C ALA A 27 -9.33 2.84 5.81
N SER A 28 -8.15 3.37 6.14
CA SER A 28 -7.56 4.48 5.36
C SER A 28 -7.24 4.09 3.92
N PHE A 29 -6.76 2.86 3.69
CA PHE A 29 -6.47 2.35 2.35
C PHE A 29 -7.74 2.17 1.52
N LEU A 30 -8.80 1.59 2.10
CA LEU A 30 -10.10 1.45 1.44
C LEU A 30 -10.71 2.82 1.10
N ALA A 31 -10.64 3.79 2.02
CA ALA A 31 -11.12 5.15 1.78
C ALA A 31 -10.37 5.82 0.61
N SER A 32 -9.05 5.62 0.51
CA SER A 32 -8.25 6.15 -0.62
C SER A 32 -8.65 5.52 -1.96
N ILE A 33 -8.95 4.21 -1.99
CA ILE A 33 -9.46 3.54 -3.21
C ILE A 33 -10.82 4.11 -3.61
N GLN A 34 -11.73 4.26 -2.64
CA GLN A 34 -13.06 4.83 -2.87
C GLN A 34 -12.98 6.26 -3.40
N GLN A 35 -12.06 7.07 -2.86
CA GLN A 35 -11.82 8.43 -3.34
C GLN A 35 -11.37 8.43 -4.81
N ASN A 36 -10.43 7.57 -5.18
CA ASN A 36 -10.00 7.41 -6.57
C ASN A 36 -11.17 7.00 -7.48
N ALA A 37 -11.98 6.02 -7.05
CA ALA A 37 -13.17 5.59 -7.78
C ALA A 37 -14.14 6.76 -8.02
N SER A 38 -14.46 7.52 -6.97
CA SER A 38 -15.36 8.69 -7.05
C SER A 38 -14.83 9.81 -7.94
N SER A 39 -13.51 9.89 -8.10
CA SER A 39 -12.85 10.90 -8.93
C SER A 39 -12.59 10.41 -10.37
N GLY A 40 -13.00 9.18 -10.72
CA GLY A 40 -12.68 8.57 -12.01
C GLY A 40 -11.18 8.29 -12.21
N ILE A 41 -10.40 8.29 -11.13
CA ILE A 41 -8.95 8.10 -11.14
C ILE A 41 -8.62 6.63 -10.98
N HIS A 42 -7.66 6.13 -11.76
CA HIS A 42 -7.14 4.78 -11.61
C HIS A 42 -5.63 4.71 -11.89
N GLY A 43 -5.00 3.67 -11.36
CA GLY A 43 -3.60 3.35 -11.61
C GLY A 43 -3.43 2.42 -12.80
N SER A 44 -2.29 2.52 -13.47
CA SER A 44 -1.81 1.49 -14.40
C SER A 44 -0.31 1.24 -14.20
N GLY A 45 0.16 0.07 -14.60
CA GLY A 45 1.52 -0.38 -14.33
C GLY A 45 1.64 -1.15 -13.01
N GLN A 46 2.87 -1.34 -12.57
CA GLN A 46 3.20 -2.17 -11.41
C GLN A 46 4.22 -1.48 -10.52
N ILE A 47 4.05 -1.64 -9.21
CA ILE A 47 5.05 -1.26 -8.22
C ILE A 47 6.01 -2.43 -8.04
N ALA A 48 7.30 -2.17 -8.17
CA ALA A 48 8.32 -3.13 -7.75
C ALA A 48 8.76 -2.83 -6.32
N VAL A 49 8.95 -3.88 -5.50
CA VAL A 49 9.39 -3.70 -4.11
C VAL A 49 10.50 -4.69 -3.78
N ASN A 50 11.63 -4.17 -3.31
CA ASN A 50 12.72 -4.97 -2.76
C ASN A 50 12.71 -4.83 -1.24
N VAL A 51 12.45 -5.91 -0.51
CA VAL A 51 12.21 -5.88 0.94
C VAL A 51 13.31 -6.56 1.75
N THR A 52 13.48 -6.10 2.97
CA THR A 52 14.30 -6.75 4.00
C THR A 52 13.55 -6.68 5.33
N VAL A 53 13.48 -7.81 6.04
CA VAL A 53 12.95 -7.83 7.40
C VAL A 53 14.01 -7.21 8.31
N THR A 54 13.67 -6.11 8.97
CA THR A 54 14.62 -5.33 9.78
C THR A 54 14.47 -5.60 11.27
N SER A 55 13.30 -6.05 11.72
CA SER A 55 13.08 -6.43 13.11
C SER A 55 11.95 -7.45 13.25
N VAL A 56 12.14 -8.42 14.14
CA VAL A 56 11.13 -9.42 14.52
C VAL A 56 11.06 -9.50 16.04
N ALA A 57 9.86 -9.30 16.57
CA ALA A 57 9.52 -9.49 17.97
C ALA A 57 8.24 -10.35 18.08
N ALA A 58 7.91 -10.81 19.29
CA ALA A 58 6.83 -11.78 19.52
C ALA A 58 5.47 -11.37 18.92
N GLN A 59 5.17 -10.07 18.91
CA GLN A 59 3.90 -9.52 18.40
C GLN A 59 4.08 -8.43 17.34
N LYS A 60 5.31 -8.14 16.90
CA LYS A 60 5.61 -7.05 15.98
C LYS A 60 6.68 -7.44 14.98
N ILE A 61 6.45 -7.18 13.70
CA ILE A 61 7.45 -7.29 12.64
C ILE A 61 7.60 -5.92 11.99
N VAL A 62 8.84 -5.54 11.71
CA VAL A 62 9.17 -4.36 10.90
C VAL A 62 9.89 -4.81 9.64
N ILE A 63 9.36 -4.37 8.51
CA ILE A 63 9.93 -4.61 7.18
C ILE A 63 10.29 -3.25 6.60
N THR A 64 11.48 -3.13 6.03
CA THR A 64 11.85 -1.98 5.21
C THR A 64 12.05 -2.44 3.79
N GLY A 65 11.58 -1.67 2.83
CA GLY A 65 11.78 -1.98 1.42
C GLY A 65 11.98 -0.74 0.57
N CYS A 66 12.69 -0.92 -0.54
CA CYS A 66 12.77 0.07 -1.59
C CYS A 66 11.59 -0.13 -2.55
N VAL A 67 10.73 0.88 -2.63
CA VAL A 67 9.54 0.89 -3.50
C VAL A 67 9.89 1.65 -4.77
N ASP A 68 9.70 1.02 -5.93
CA ASP A 68 9.88 1.62 -7.24
C ASP A 68 8.52 1.79 -7.94
N THR A 69 8.20 3.04 -8.25
CA THR A 69 6.96 3.46 -8.89
C THR A 69 7.19 4.01 -10.30
N SER A 70 8.39 3.86 -10.87
CA SER A 70 8.75 4.38 -12.19
C SER A 70 7.85 3.87 -13.32
N ALA A 71 7.33 2.65 -13.18
CA ALA A 71 6.40 2.04 -14.12
C ALA A 71 4.92 2.36 -13.82
N VAL A 72 4.61 3.08 -12.74
CA VAL A 72 3.25 3.41 -12.34
C VAL A 72 2.79 4.72 -12.99
N LYS A 73 1.60 4.68 -13.58
CA LYS A 73 0.87 5.87 -14.04
C LYS A 73 -0.40 6.01 -13.22
N ILE A 74 -0.78 7.26 -12.94
CA ILE A 74 -2.08 7.61 -12.36
C ILE A 74 -2.81 8.43 -13.41
N VAL A 75 -3.97 7.95 -13.83
CA VAL A 75 -4.73 8.50 -14.95
C VAL A 75 -6.18 8.79 -14.54
N ASP A 76 -6.80 9.75 -15.23
CA ASP A 76 -8.23 10.02 -15.13
C ASP A 76 -9.06 9.05 -16.00
N SER A 77 -10.38 9.28 -16.07
CA SER A 77 -11.31 8.47 -16.84
C SER A 77 -11.09 8.54 -18.36
N THR A 78 -10.37 9.55 -18.85
CA THR A 78 -9.99 9.70 -20.26
C THR A 78 -8.66 9.03 -20.59
N GLY A 79 -7.97 8.48 -19.58
CA GLY A 79 -6.64 7.89 -19.71
C GLY A 79 -5.50 8.92 -19.68
N LYS A 80 -5.80 10.20 -19.42
CA LYS A 80 -4.80 11.25 -19.32
C LYS A 80 -4.09 11.15 -17.97
N SER A 81 -2.75 11.26 -17.98
CA SER A 81 -1.96 11.29 -16.75
C SER A 81 -2.35 12.49 -15.90
N ILE A 82 -2.69 12.24 -14.63
CA ILE A 82 -2.91 13.27 -13.62
C ILE A 82 -1.70 13.44 -12.70
N LYS A 83 -0.64 12.66 -12.90
CA LYS A 83 0.62 12.85 -12.19
C LYS A 83 1.21 14.20 -12.60
N ALA A 84 1.58 15.03 -11.61
CA ALA A 84 2.31 16.27 -11.85
C ALA A 84 3.63 15.99 -12.62
N PRO A 85 4.09 16.92 -13.47
CA PRO A 85 5.39 16.81 -14.13
C PRO A 85 6.50 16.53 -13.11
N ASN A 86 7.55 15.79 -13.52
CA ASN A 86 8.69 15.48 -12.66
C ASN A 86 9.29 16.77 -12.06
N GLN A 87 9.16 16.94 -10.74
CA GLN A 87 9.79 18.02 -9.99
C GLN A 87 11.05 17.51 -9.29
N PRO A 88 12.10 18.33 -9.11
CA PRO A 88 13.23 18.00 -8.25
C PRO A 88 12.75 17.54 -6.86
N GLY A 89 13.24 16.38 -6.40
CA GLY A 89 12.78 15.74 -5.16
C GLY A 89 11.60 14.77 -5.28
N SER A 90 11.02 14.59 -6.47
CA SER A 90 10.05 13.52 -6.73
C SER A 90 10.76 12.22 -7.07
N TYR A 91 11.15 11.44 -6.06
CA TYR A 91 11.80 10.16 -6.29
C TYR A 91 10.76 9.09 -6.68
N TRP A 92 11.01 8.44 -7.80
CA TRP A 92 10.26 7.26 -8.23
C TRP A 92 10.59 6.03 -7.38
N ARG A 93 11.78 6.04 -6.78
CA ARG A 93 12.29 5.00 -5.89
C ARG A 93 12.45 5.58 -4.50
N PHE A 94 11.77 5.04 -3.51
CA PHE A 94 11.80 5.57 -2.14
C PHE A 94 11.72 4.46 -1.09
N PRO A 95 12.37 4.62 0.06
CA PRO A 95 12.27 3.64 1.13
C PRO A 95 10.90 3.74 1.80
N GLN A 96 10.37 2.57 2.16
CA GLN A 96 9.12 2.41 2.88
C GLN A 96 9.31 1.45 4.04
N THR A 97 8.77 1.81 5.20
CA THR A 97 8.73 0.95 6.39
C THR A 97 7.29 0.47 6.60
N VAL A 98 7.13 -0.84 6.76
CA VAL A 98 5.87 -1.52 7.01
C VAL A 98 5.94 -2.15 8.40
N THR A 99 4.97 -1.82 9.24
CA THR A 99 4.81 -2.43 10.57
C THR A 99 3.64 -3.40 10.55
N LEU A 100 3.89 -4.64 10.97
CA LEU A 100 2.89 -5.66 11.15
C LEU A 100 2.74 -6.00 12.63
N TYR A 101 1.51 -6.20 13.08
CA TYR A 101 1.22 -6.75 14.39
C TYR A 101 0.58 -8.13 14.27
N LYS A 102 0.88 -8.99 15.26
CA LYS A 102 0.24 -10.30 15.37
C LYS A 102 -1.18 -10.10 15.90
N TYR A 103 -2.16 -10.44 15.08
CA TYR A 103 -3.55 -10.51 15.47
C TYR A 103 -3.90 -11.95 15.86
N ALA A 104 -4.53 -12.13 17.02
CA ALA A 104 -5.03 -13.43 17.46
C ALA A 104 -6.54 -13.33 17.64
N VAL A 105 -7.27 -14.30 17.07
CA VAL A 105 -8.69 -14.46 17.38
C VAL A 105 -8.78 -15.05 18.78
N LYS A 106 -9.45 -14.34 19.70
CA LYS A 106 -9.54 -14.69 21.12
C LYS A 106 -9.95 -16.15 21.34
N ASP A 107 -10.89 -16.64 20.54
CA ASP A 107 -11.46 -18.00 20.65
C ASP A 107 -10.89 -18.98 19.61
N ALA A 108 -9.90 -18.56 18.82
CA ALA A 108 -9.28 -19.39 17.79
C ALA A 108 -7.82 -18.96 17.52
N PRO A 109 -6.90 -19.18 18.48
CA PRO A 109 -5.54 -18.63 18.45
C PRO A 109 -4.65 -19.15 17.29
N LYS A 110 -5.02 -20.27 16.67
CA LYS A 110 -4.37 -20.80 15.45
C LYS A 110 -4.83 -20.11 14.15
N SER A 111 -5.90 -19.32 14.22
CA SER A 111 -6.52 -18.60 13.10
C SER A 111 -6.15 -17.11 13.09
N GLY A 112 -5.22 -16.71 13.95
CA GLY A 112 -4.58 -15.41 13.92
C GLY A 112 -3.59 -15.26 12.77
N GLY A 113 -3.18 -14.03 12.48
CA GLY A 113 -2.25 -13.71 11.40
C GLY A 113 -1.48 -12.43 11.66
N TRP A 114 -0.51 -12.16 10.79
CA TRP A 114 0.19 -10.88 10.78
C TRP A 114 -0.59 -9.91 9.90
N LEU A 115 -1.00 -8.79 10.48
CA LEU A 115 -1.73 -7.75 9.75
C LEU A 115 -0.85 -6.51 9.64
N VAL A 116 -0.82 -5.91 8.45
CA VAL A 116 -0.24 -4.59 8.24
C VAL A 116 -1.06 -3.57 9.02
N SER A 117 -0.41 -2.84 9.90
CA SER A 117 -1.05 -1.80 10.71
C SER A 117 -0.54 -0.41 10.38
N GLU A 118 0.64 -0.29 9.78
CA GLU A 118 1.22 0.99 9.41
C GLU A 118 2.14 0.84 8.21
N ILE A 119 2.10 1.83 7.32
CA ILE A 119 3.07 2.03 6.25
C ILE A 119 3.54 3.48 6.29
N LYS A 120 4.86 3.67 6.32
CA LYS A 120 5.52 4.98 6.26
C LYS A 120 6.46 5.05 5.07
N SER A 121 6.22 5.98 4.16
CA SER A 121 7.06 6.22 2.99
C SER A 121 7.94 7.45 3.22
N ASN A 122 9.21 7.40 2.84
CA ASN A 122 10.10 8.55 2.86
C ASN A 122 10.37 9.04 1.44
N LEU A 123 9.50 9.92 0.95
CA LEU A 123 9.58 10.47 -0.40
C LEU A 123 10.71 11.51 -0.59
N GLN A 124 11.48 11.81 0.46
CA GLN A 124 12.61 12.74 0.41
C GLN A 124 13.95 12.03 0.19
N LYS A 125 13.96 10.69 0.17
CA LYS A 125 15.16 9.88 -0.02
C LYS A 125 14.97 8.92 -1.17
N SER A 126 16.02 8.75 -1.98
CA SER A 126 16.09 7.62 -2.91
C SER A 126 16.67 6.40 -2.22
N CYS A 127 16.21 5.26 -2.67
CA CYS A 127 16.92 3.98 -2.70
C CYS A 127 16.99 3.54 -4.18
#